data_AF-A0A6I4U8F6-F1
#
_entry.id   AF-A0A6I4U8F6-F1
#
_cell.length_a   1.000
_cell.length_b   1.000
_cell.length_c   1.000
_cell.angle_alpha   90.00
_cell.angle_beta   90.00
_cell.angle_gamma   90.00
#
_symmetry.space_group_name_H-M   'P 1'
#
loop_
_entity.id
_entity.type
_entity.pdbx_description
1 polymer ?
#
loop_
_entity_poly.entity_id
_entity_poly.type
_entity_poly.pdbx_seq_one_letter_code
_entity_poly.pdbx_strand_id
1 'polypeptide(L)'
;MSKASKTVGKVAGTNDIEHTQAKLHAEWKVDYYQKHHEIALDQLTGLSKWLTASLFTANSGGILTVLNQFEKVTSPREAALLFVSGLVFALLGAVANQHYSNKISRALPDAIFYWNEVKITGLTNSQRQSDIESSIHRAGERSWIGEALGWLSGSMFVVGVIVFSISLA
;
A
#
# COMPACT_ATOMS: atom_id res chain seq x y z
N MET A 1 29.72 -22.77 -60.32
CA MET A 1 30.07 -22.24 -58.98
C MET A 1 28.83 -21.52 -58.42
N SER A 2 28.12 -22.12 -57.47
CA SER A 2 26.96 -21.51 -56.81
C SER A 2 27.14 -21.64 -55.29
N LYS A 3 27.33 -20.50 -54.60
CA LYS A 3 27.34 -20.40 -53.13
C LYS A 3 26.56 -19.14 -52.75
N ALA A 4 25.24 -19.26 -52.74
CA ALA A 4 24.36 -18.26 -52.15
C ALA A 4 23.12 -18.97 -51.58
N SER A 5 23.24 -19.64 -50.43
CA SER A 5 22.07 -20.09 -49.64
C SER A 5 22.49 -20.64 -48.27
N LYS A 6 22.98 -19.79 -47.36
CA LYS A 6 23.14 -20.18 -45.94
C LYS A 6 22.86 -19.07 -44.91
N THR A 7 22.67 -17.82 -45.33
CA THR A 7 22.55 -16.69 -44.41
C THR A 7 21.11 -16.32 -44.02
N VAL A 8 20.09 -16.78 -44.76
CA VAL A 8 18.70 -16.36 -44.54
C VAL A 8 18.00 -17.13 -43.41
N GLY A 9 18.39 -18.39 -43.13
CA GLY A 9 17.73 -19.22 -42.11
C GLY A 9 18.13 -18.96 -40.66
N LYS A 10 19.28 -18.30 -40.41
CA LYS A 10 19.81 -18.10 -39.04
C LYS A 10 19.22 -16.86 -38.34
N VAL A 11 18.77 -15.87 -39.13
CA VAL A 11 18.19 -14.61 -38.64
C VAL A 11 16.70 -14.76 -38.32
N ALA A 12 15.97 -15.58 -39.08
CA ALA A 12 14.56 -15.87 -38.80
C ALA A 12 14.38 -16.60 -37.45
N GLY A 13 15.20 -17.62 -37.18
CA GLY A 13 15.11 -18.40 -35.93
C GLY A 13 15.58 -17.66 -34.68
N THR A 14 16.43 -16.63 -34.79
CA THR A 14 16.85 -15.82 -33.63
C THR A 14 15.79 -14.80 -33.23
N ASN A 15 15.16 -14.15 -34.22
CA ASN A 15 14.02 -13.25 -33.96
C ASN A 15 12.83 -13.98 -33.33
N ASP A 16 12.53 -15.20 -33.76
CA ASP A 16 11.43 -16.00 -33.19
C ASP A 16 11.69 -16.43 -31.74
N ILE A 17 12.95 -16.75 -31.40
CA ILE A 17 13.36 -17.10 -30.03
C ILE A 17 13.28 -15.87 -29.11
N GLU A 18 13.77 -14.72 -29.57
CA GLU A 18 13.72 -13.46 -28.81
C GLU A 18 12.26 -13.02 -28.58
N HIS A 19 11.40 -13.13 -29.61
CA HIS A 19 9.97 -12.86 -29.47
C HIS A 19 9.29 -13.80 -28.47
N THR A 20 9.66 -15.07 -28.49
CA THR A 20 9.09 -16.08 -27.58
C THR A 20 9.52 -15.83 -26.14
N GLN A 21 10.79 -15.47 -25.90
CA GLN A 21 11.29 -15.10 -24.57
C GLN A 21 10.64 -13.81 -24.05
N ALA A 22 10.47 -12.79 -24.90
CA ALA A 22 9.80 -11.54 -24.54
C ALA A 22 8.33 -11.78 -24.14
N LYS A 23 7.63 -12.66 -24.86
CA LYS A 23 6.24 -13.05 -24.51
C LYS A 23 6.16 -13.78 -23.17
N LEU A 24 7.02 -14.77 -22.94
CA LEU A 24 7.05 -15.51 -21.66
C LEU A 24 7.39 -14.58 -20.49
N HIS A 25 8.32 -13.64 -20.69
CA HIS A 25 8.64 -12.65 -19.66
C HIS A 25 7.47 -11.71 -19.37
N ALA A 26 6.78 -11.24 -20.42
CA ALA A 26 5.60 -10.41 -20.28
C ALA A 26 4.45 -11.14 -19.58
N GLU A 27 4.21 -12.42 -19.89
CA GLU A 27 3.22 -13.25 -19.20
C GLU A 27 3.52 -13.37 -17.71
N TRP A 28 4.76 -13.70 -17.35
CA TRP A 28 5.18 -13.74 -15.95
C TRP A 28 4.99 -12.38 -15.25
N LYS A 29 5.31 -11.27 -15.93
CA LYS A 29 5.12 -9.92 -15.39
C LYS A 29 3.64 -9.58 -15.18
N VAL A 30 2.76 -9.92 -16.12
CA VAL A 30 1.31 -9.71 -15.98
C VAL A 30 0.79 -10.46 -14.77
N ASP A 31 1.10 -11.76 -14.65
CA ASP A 31 0.69 -12.59 -13.52
C ASP A 31 1.25 -12.05 -12.19
N TYR A 32 2.51 -11.63 -12.18
CA TYR A 32 3.16 -11.01 -11.03
C TYR A 32 2.41 -9.75 -10.59
N TYR A 33 2.17 -8.79 -11.48
CA TYR A 33 1.49 -7.55 -11.14
C TYR A 33 0.02 -7.75 -10.79
N GLN A 34 -0.69 -8.68 -11.44
CA GLN A 34 -2.07 -9.02 -11.08
C GLN A 34 -2.15 -9.60 -9.67
N LYS A 35 -1.31 -10.59 -9.36
CA LYS A 35 -1.25 -11.17 -8.02
C LYS A 35 -0.89 -10.13 -6.96
N HIS A 36 0.10 -9.28 -7.23
CA HIS A 36 0.47 -8.21 -6.32
C HIS A 36 -0.60 -7.12 -6.21
N HIS A 37 -1.37 -6.86 -7.26
CA HIS A 37 -2.51 -5.95 -7.23
C HIS A 37 -3.60 -6.45 -6.29
N GLU A 38 -3.97 -7.73 -6.40
CA GLU A 38 -4.96 -8.36 -5.54
C GLU A 38 -4.52 -8.34 -4.07
N ILE A 39 -3.28 -8.78 -3.79
CA ILE A 39 -2.72 -8.76 -2.43
C ILE A 39 -2.65 -7.33 -1.88
N ALA A 40 -2.18 -6.37 -2.67
CA ALA A 40 -2.08 -4.98 -2.25
C ALA A 40 -3.46 -4.39 -1.95
N LEU A 41 -4.46 -4.65 -2.80
CA LEU A 41 -5.82 -4.21 -2.55
C LEU A 41 -6.38 -4.84 -1.27
N ASP A 42 -6.24 -6.15 -1.09
CA ASP A 42 -6.83 -6.85 0.05
C ASP A 42 -6.18 -6.42 1.38
N GLN A 43 -4.85 -6.34 1.42
CA GLN A 43 -4.11 -5.90 2.62
C GLN A 43 -4.28 -4.41 2.93
N LEU A 44 -4.20 -3.54 1.92
CA LEU A 44 -4.32 -2.09 2.12
C LEU A 44 -5.75 -1.66 2.40
N THR A 45 -6.75 -2.36 1.86
CA THR A 45 -8.15 -1.96 2.04
C THR A 45 -8.87 -2.72 3.14
N GLY A 46 -8.47 -3.95 3.47
CA GLY A 46 -9.10 -4.74 4.54
C GLY A 46 -8.52 -4.42 5.91
N LEU A 47 -7.30 -4.90 6.17
CA LEU A 47 -6.68 -4.86 7.50
C LEU A 47 -6.46 -3.44 8.02
N SER A 48 -5.98 -2.54 7.16
CA SER A 48 -5.73 -1.15 7.53
C SER A 48 -7.00 -0.39 7.92
N LYS A 49 -8.12 -0.62 7.21
CA LYS A 49 -9.41 0.00 7.54
C LYS A 49 -9.95 -0.52 8.87
N TRP A 50 -9.87 -1.84 9.10
CA TRP A 50 -10.29 -2.44 10.36
C TRP A 50 -9.46 -1.93 11.53
N LEU A 51 -8.14 -1.90 11.41
CA LEU A 51 -7.24 -1.38 12.44
C LEU A 51 -7.55 0.08 12.77
N THR A 52 -7.70 0.91 11.74
CA THR A 52 -8.05 2.33 11.90
C THR A 52 -9.41 2.49 12.60
N ALA A 53 -10.42 1.73 12.20
CA ALA A 53 -11.75 1.77 12.81
C ALA A 53 -11.72 1.30 14.28
N SER A 54 -10.94 0.26 14.59
CA SER A 54 -10.74 -0.21 15.97
C SER A 54 -10.06 0.85 16.82
N LEU A 55 -9.02 1.52 16.31
CA LEU A 55 -8.32 2.59 17.02
C LEU A 55 -9.21 3.80 17.25
N PHE A 56 -10.03 4.17 16.25
CA PHE A 56 -11.00 5.25 16.38
C PHE A 56 -12.06 4.92 17.44
N THR A 57 -12.58 3.69 17.42
CA THR A 57 -13.56 3.19 18.39
C THR A 57 -12.98 3.14 19.80
N ALA A 58 -11.77 2.62 19.96
CA ALA A 58 -11.10 2.51 21.26
C ALA A 58 -10.85 3.89 21.89
N ASN A 59 -10.28 4.82 21.12
CA ASN A 59 -10.05 6.19 21.61
C ASN A 59 -11.37 6.91 21.91
N SER A 60 -12.39 6.77 21.07
CA SER A 60 -13.73 7.34 21.33
C SER A 60 -14.35 6.77 22.61
N GLY A 61 -14.25 5.46 22.82
CA GLY A 61 -14.69 4.80 24.04
C GLY A 61 -13.94 5.31 25.28
N GLY A 62 -12.63 5.55 25.17
CA GLY A 62 -11.82 6.19 26.20
C GLY A 62 -12.33 7.58 26.56
N ILE A 63 -12.57 8.45 25.56
CA ILE A 63 -13.14 9.79 25.78
C ILE A 63 -14.49 9.71 26.49
N LEU A 64 -15.41 8.87 26.02
CA LEU A 64 -16.73 8.71 26.63
C LEU A 64 -16.64 8.23 28.07
N THR A 65 -15.71 7.32 28.37
CA THR A 65 -15.47 6.81 29.71
C THR A 65 -14.96 7.93 30.64
N VAL A 66 -14.02 8.75 30.17
CA VAL A 66 -13.51 9.91 30.91
C VAL A 66 -14.64 10.92 31.19
N LEU A 67 -15.47 11.23 30.21
CA LEU A 67 -16.59 12.15 30.38
C LEU A 67 -17.63 11.63 31.37
N ASN A 68 -17.89 10.32 31.38
CA ASN A 68 -18.84 9.69 32.30
C ASN A 68 -18.32 9.66 33.75
N GLN A 69 -17.01 9.51 33.95
CA GLN A 69 -16.40 9.50 35.28
C GLN A 69 -15.71 10.82 35.64
N PHE A 70 -16.00 11.92 34.94
CA PHE A 70 -15.23 13.17 35.03
C PHE A 70 -15.11 13.70 36.47
N GLU A 71 -16.15 13.56 37.27
CA GLU A 71 -16.18 14.02 38.67
C GLU A 71 -15.41 13.13 39.65
N LYS A 72 -15.13 11.87 39.28
CA LYS A 72 -14.47 10.89 40.14
C LYS A 72 -12.97 10.75 39.86
N VAL A 73 -12.52 11.32 38.76
CA VAL A 73 -11.15 11.18 38.27
C VAL A 73 -10.36 12.43 38.68
N THR A 74 -9.17 12.24 39.24
CA THR A 74 -8.31 13.34 39.69
C THR A 74 -7.65 14.10 38.54
N SER A 75 -7.26 13.41 37.46
CA SER A 75 -6.67 13.97 36.24
C SER A 75 -7.45 13.61 34.95
N PRO A 76 -8.70 14.10 34.81
CA PRO A 76 -9.53 13.76 33.65
C PRO A 76 -9.06 14.43 32.37
N ARG A 77 -8.39 15.59 32.47
CA ARG A 77 -7.92 16.36 31.31
C ARG A 77 -6.79 15.64 30.59
N GLU A 78 -5.84 15.10 31.33
CA GLU A 78 -4.67 14.39 30.84
C GLU A 78 -5.08 13.11 30.11
N ALA A 79 -5.98 12.33 30.71
CA ALA A 79 -6.56 11.14 30.06
C ALA A 79 -7.35 11.53 28.80
N ALA A 80 -8.19 12.57 28.86
CA ALA A 80 -8.95 13.03 27.70
C ALA A 80 -8.05 13.50 26.55
N LEU A 81 -6.97 14.25 26.84
CA LEU A 81 -6.02 14.72 25.84
C LEU A 81 -5.30 13.57 25.13
N LEU A 82 -4.96 12.51 25.86
CA LEU A 82 -4.35 11.31 25.28
C LEU A 82 -5.30 10.61 24.31
N PHE A 83 -6.56 10.39 24.71
CA PHE A 83 -7.54 9.76 23.81
C PHE A 83 -7.91 10.64 22.60
N VAL A 84 -8.05 11.96 22.79
CA VAL A 84 -8.28 12.90 21.68
C VAL A 84 -7.10 12.90 20.71
N SER A 85 -5.86 12.93 21.22
CA SER A 85 -4.66 12.85 20.38
C SER A 85 -4.60 11.52 19.63
N GLY A 86 -4.94 10.41 20.28
CA GLY A 86 -5.07 9.11 19.64
C GLY A 86 -6.08 9.11 18.49
N LEU A 87 -7.24 9.73 18.70
CA LEU A 87 -8.28 9.88 17.67
C LEU A 87 -7.78 10.69 16.47
N VAL A 88 -7.06 11.80 16.70
CA VAL A 88 -6.44 12.59 15.63
C VAL A 88 -5.41 11.76 14.85
N PHE A 89 -4.55 11.01 15.53
CA PHE A 89 -3.57 10.13 14.86
C PHE A 89 -4.24 9.00 14.07
N ALA A 90 -5.32 8.40 14.59
CA ALA A 90 -6.10 7.41 13.85
C ALA A 90 -6.68 8.00 12.55
N LEU A 91 -7.23 9.22 12.60
CA LEU A 91 -7.75 9.92 11.42
C LEU A 91 -6.64 10.24 10.41
N LEU A 92 -5.50 10.77 10.88
CA LEU A 92 -4.36 11.04 10.02
C LEU A 92 -3.82 9.77 9.37
N GLY A 93 -3.77 8.66 10.12
CA GLY A 93 -3.41 7.34 9.61
C GLY A 93 -4.37 6.86 8.53
N ALA A 94 -5.67 7.03 8.74
CA ALA A 94 -6.71 6.73 7.75
C ALA A 94 -6.49 7.50 6.44
N VAL A 95 -6.29 8.81 6.53
CA VAL A 95 -6.08 9.69 5.38
C VAL A 95 -4.80 9.33 4.64
N ALA A 96 -3.70 9.09 5.36
CA ALA A 96 -2.45 8.65 4.77
C ALA A 96 -2.62 7.31 4.04
N ASN A 97 -3.22 6.32 4.68
CA ASN A 97 -3.48 5.01 4.08
C ASN A 97 -4.35 5.11 2.83
N GLN A 98 -5.41 5.93 2.85
CA GLN A 98 -6.25 6.15 1.69
C GLN A 98 -5.49 6.86 0.55
N HIS A 99 -4.68 7.86 0.87
CA HIS A 99 -3.88 8.61 -0.10
C HIS A 99 -2.87 7.71 -0.83
N TYR A 100 -2.11 6.90 -0.08
CA TYR A 100 -1.12 6.00 -0.67
C TYR A 100 -1.75 4.81 -1.38
N SER A 101 -2.84 4.25 -0.84
CA SER A 101 -3.61 3.22 -1.55
C SER A 101 -4.11 3.73 -2.90
N ASN A 102 -4.66 4.95 -2.97
CA ASN A 102 -5.10 5.54 -4.23
C ASN A 102 -3.95 5.75 -5.22
N LYS A 103 -2.74 6.10 -4.76
CA LYS A 103 -1.57 6.21 -5.63
C LYS A 103 -1.15 4.85 -6.19
N ILE A 104 -1.09 3.82 -5.34
CA ILE A 104 -0.73 2.45 -5.72
C ILE A 104 -1.78 1.87 -6.69
N SER A 105 -3.07 2.03 -6.40
CA SER A 105 -4.17 1.58 -7.25
C SER A 105 -4.21 2.26 -8.62
N ARG A 106 -3.61 3.44 -8.78
CA ARG A 106 -3.47 4.10 -10.10
C ARG A 106 -2.26 3.62 -10.89
N ALA A 107 -1.15 3.28 -10.23
CA ALA A 107 0.09 2.86 -10.90
C ALA A 107 0.09 1.39 -11.35
N LEU A 108 -0.60 0.50 -10.62
CA LEU A 108 -0.65 -0.93 -10.94
C LEU A 108 -1.35 -1.27 -12.27
N PRO A 109 -2.52 -0.67 -12.61
CA PRO A 109 -3.15 -0.89 -13.90
C PRO A 109 -2.25 -0.52 -15.08
N ASP A 110 -1.52 0.59 -15.00
CA ASP A 110 -0.60 1.02 -16.07
C ASP A 110 0.50 -0.02 -16.34
N ALA A 111 1.02 -0.65 -15.28
CA ALA A 111 1.97 -1.77 -15.41
C ALA A 111 1.33 -2.99 -16.08
N ILE A 112 0.11 -3.36 -15.67
CA ILE A 112 -0.63 -4.49 -16.25
C ILE A 112 -0.92 -4.25 -17.74
N PHE A 113 -1.36 -3.04 -18.11
CA PHE A 113 -1.60 -2.67 -19.50
C PHE A 113 -0.34 -2.70 -20.34
N TYR A 114 0.77 -2.15 -19.82
CA TYR A 114 2.05 -2.19 -20.52
C TYR A 114 2.52 -3.62 -20.79
N TRP A 115 2.52 -4.50 -19.80
CA TRP A 115 2.98 -5.88 -20.00
C TRP A 115 2.02 -6.71 -20.86
N ASN A 116 0.72 -6.42 -20.85
CA ASN A 116 -0.22 -6.98 -21.82
C ASN A 116 0.06 -6.50 -23.25
N GLU A 117 0.42 -5.23 -23.44
CA GLU A 117 0.83 -4.69 -24.74
C GLU A 117 2.10 -5.38 -25.25
N VAL A 118 3.10 -5.56 -24.38
CA VAL A 118 4.34 -6.31 -24.71
C VAL A 118 4.04 -7.77 -25.05
N LYS A 119 3.08 -8.41 -24.35
CA LYS A 119 2.65 -9.79 -24.65
C LYS A 119 2.07 -9.91 -26.06
N ILE A 120 1.29 -8.91 -26.49
CA ILE A 120 0.64 -8.90 -27.82
C ILE A 120 1.64 -8.53 -28.92
N THR A 121 2.39 -7.45 -28.72
CA THR A 121 3.24 -6.83 -29.75
C THR A 121 4.66 -7.38 -29.78
N GLY A 122 5.15 -7.94 -28.65
CA GLY A 122 6.53 -8.37 -28.45
C GLY A 122 7.55 -7.23 -28.37
N LEU A 123 7.11 -5.97 -28.42
CA LEU A 123 7.99 -4.81 -28.44
C LEU A 123 8.10 -4.21 -27.04
N THR A 124 9.32 -4.06 -26.55
CA THR A 124 9.61 -3.42 -25.26
C THR A 124 10.03 -1.96 -25.46
N ASN A 125 9.56 -1.08 -24.57
CA ASN A 125 9.98 0.32 -24.52
C ASN A 125 10.62 0.58 -23.16
N SER A 126 11.96 0.71 -23.14
CA SER A 126 12.75 0.89 -21.92
C SER A 126 12.40 2.16 -21.15
N GLN A 127 12.06 3.25 -21.85
CA GLN A 127 11.65 4.51 -21.21
C GLN A 127 10.32 4.33 -20.48
N ARG A 128 9.32 3.76 -21.16
CA ARG A 128 7.99 3.54 -20.60
C ARG A 128 8.03 2.55 -19.43
N GLN A 129 8.88 1.53 -19.52
CA GLN A 129 9.12 0.62 -18.40
C GLN A 129 9.73 1.34 -17.20
N SER A 130 10.75 2.17 -17.40
CA SER A 130 11.38 2.94 -16.32
C SER A 130 10.39 3.90 -15.65
N ASP A 131 9.53 4.54 -16.44
CA ASP A 131 8.51 5.46 -15.92
C ASP A 131 7.50 4.71 -15.02
N ILE A 132 7.07 3.51 -15.42
CA ILE A 132 6.17 2.65 -14.63
C ILE A 132 6.84 2.15 -13.35
N GLU A 133 8.09 1.68 -13.43
CA GLU A 133 8.83 1.22 -12.25
C GLU A 133 9.04 2.36 -11.26
N SER A 134 9.38 3.56 -11.75
CA SER A 134 9.54 4.75 -10.92
C SER A 134 8.23 5.22 -10.29
N SER A 135 7.08 5.04 -10.95
CA SER A 135 5.77 5.46 -10.41
C SER A 135 5.32 4.54 -9.29
N ILE A 136 5.54 3.23 -9.44
CA ILE A 136 5.29 2.22 -8.40
C ILE A 136 6.21 2.45 -7.20
N HIS A 137 7.51 2.67 -7.44
CA HIS A 137 8.47 2.89 -6.36
C HIS A 137 8.14 4.14 -5.54
N ARG A 138 7.90 5.28 -6.21
CA ARG A 138 7.49 6.54 -5.56
C ARG A 138 6.16 6.43 -4.82
N ALA A 139 5.25 5.56 -5.27
CA ALA A 139 4.00 5.29 -4.55
C ALA A 139 4.24 4.51 -3.25
N GLY A 140 5.28 3.66 -3.20
CA GLY A 140 5.64 2.86 -2.03
C GLY A 140 6.54 3.55 -1.01
N GLU A 141 7.37 4.54 -1.39
CA GLU A 141 8.37 5.17 -0.49
C GLU A 141 7.83 5.71 0.83
N ARG A 142 6.56 6.10 0.87
CA ARG A 142 5.92 6.74 2.03
C ARG A 142 4.67 6.03 2.52
N SER A 143 4.40 4.81 2.04
CA SER A 143 3.22 4.05 2.47
C SER A 143 3.25 3.70 3.96
N TRP A 144 4.45 3.60 4.55
CA TRP A 144 4.67 3.32 5.98
C TRP A 144 4.09 4.39 6.93
N ILE A 145 3.84 5.61 6.44
CA ILE A 145 3.35 6.72 7.28
C ILE A 145 2.01 6.38 7.94
N GLY A 146 1.10 5.76 7.22
CA GLY A 146 -0.22 5.41 7.77
C GLY A 146 -0.13 4.35 8.87
N GLU A 147 0.80 3.41 8.75
CA GLU A 147 1.08 2.41 9.79
C GLU A 147 1.69 3.06 11.03
N ALA A 148 2.69 3.93 10.86
CA ALA A 148 3.31 4.65 11.98
C ALA A 148 2.30 5.49 12.77
N LEU A 149 1.38 6.17 12.08
CA LEU A 149 0.31 6.94 12.72
C LEU A 149 -0.68 6.03 13.48
N GLY A 150 -0.96 4.84 12.94
CA GLY A 150 -1.75 3.81 13.63
C GLY A 150 -1.11 3.37 14.95
N TRP A 151 0.21 3.09 14.93
CA TRP A 151 0.95 2.75 16.15
C TRP A 151 0.96 3.88 17.17
N LEU A 152 1.18 5.12 16.74
CA LEU A 152 1.11 6.29 17.62
C LEU A 152 -0.27 6.42 18.28
N SER A 153 -1.35 6.25 17.50
CA SER A 153 -2.71 6.22 18.04
C SER A 153 -2.91 5.11 19.07
N GLY A 154 -2.40 3.90 18.80
CA GLY A 154 -2.47 2.77 19.74
C GLY A 154 -1.71 3.04 21.04
N SER A 155 -0.51 3.62 20.95
CA SER A 155 0.27 4.00 22.13
C SER A 155 -0.44 5.06 22.98
N MET A 156 -1.03 6.08 22.34
CA MET A 156 -1.81 7.10 23.04
C MET A 156 -3.02 6.50 23.77
N PHE A 157 -3.71 5.55 23.16
CA PHE A 157 -4.80 4.82 23.82
C PHE A 157 -4.31 4.07 25.07
N VAL A 158 -3.21 3.30 24.97
CA VAL A 158 -2.66 2.53 26.11
C VAL A 158 -2.25 3.46 27.25
N VAL A 159 -1.53 4.54 26.95
CA VAL A 159 -1.12 5.52 27.97
C VAL A 159 -2.35 6.22 28.55
N GLY A 160 -3.36 6.54 27.75
CA GLY A 160 -4.63 7.12 28.19
C GLY A 160 -5.36 6.22 29.19
N VAL A 161 -5.41 4.90 28.93
CA VAL A 161 -5.99 3.92 29.86
C VAL A 161 -5.20 3.88 31.17
N ILE A 162 -3.87 3.87 31.12
CA ILE A 162 -3.03 3.86 32.34
C ILE A 162 -3.27 5.12 33.18
N VAL A 163 -3.20 6.31 32.55
CA VAL A 163 -3.43 7.59 33.23
C VAL A 163 -4.83 7.63 33.83
N PHE A 164 -5.85 7.26 33.07
CA PHE A 164 -7.22 7.17 33.57
C PHE A 164 -7.35 6.23 34.78
N SER A 165 -6.75 5.05 34.70
CA SER A 165 -6.84 4.03 35.76
C SER A 165 -6.15 4.48 37.04
N ILE A 166 -4.98 5.09 36.94
CA ILE A 166 -4.26 5.66 38.10
C ILE A 166 -5.05 6.82 38.70
N SER A 167 -5.70 7.62 37.86
CA SER A 167 -6.47 8.79 38.29
C SER A 167 -7.81 8.46 38.96
N LEU A 168 -8.31 7.25 38.74
CA LEU A 168 -9.55 6.73 39.32
C LEU A 168 -9.33 5.96 40.63
N ALA A 169 -8.11 5.42 40.83
CA ALA A 169 -7.70 4.69 42.02
C ALA A 169 -7.43 5.62 43.21
#